data_AF-A0A497JJ35-F1
#
_entry.id   AF-A0A497JJ35-F1
#
_cell.length_a   1.000
_cell.length_b   1.000
_cell.length_c   1.000
_cell.angle_alpha   90.00
_cell.angle_beta   90.00
_cell.angle_gamma   90.00
#
_symmetry.space_group_name_H-M   'P 1'
#
loop_
_entity.id
_entity.type
_entity.pdbx_description
1 polymer ?
#
loop_
_entity_poly.entity_id
_entity_poly.type
_entity_poly.pdbx_seq_one_letter_code
_entity_poly.pdbx_strand_id
1 'polypeptide(L)'
;MVMREFIVETDTKLFSSAGEVKTIKIPMYAHVSKMVLYGEFTFKNGDTSPSYNTGFPFIIIRKITLYGNGAIPLLELKGSDLKIVSEFMTGQSVEYDSADTTAGATKTYKFRVILPVFQPATAFSYLDVKIELETLSNIGSDITFNSGKIKILPVY
;
A
#
# COMPACT_ATOMS: atom_id res chain seq x y z
N MET A 1 18.64 -13.50 11.37
CA MET A 1 17.66 -12.43 11.67
C MET A 1 16.32 -12.86 11.11
N VAL A 2 15.31 -13.08 11.95
CA VAL A 2 14.02 -13.64 11.51
C VAL A 2 13.16 -12.49 10.98
N MET A 3 13.06 -12.37 9.66
CA MET A 3 12.13 -11.47 9.01
C MET A 3 10.74 -12.10 9.02
N ARG A 4 9.79 -11.51 9.76
CA ARG A 4 8.39 -11.94 9.74
C ARG A 4 7.61 -11.03 8.79
N GLU A 5 7.04 -11.63 7.75
CA GLU A 5 6.16 -10.93 6.82
C GLU A 5 4.75 -10.85 7.40
N PHE A 6 4.08 -9.71 7.19
CA PHE A 6 2.69 -9.51 7.55
C PHE A 6 1.89 -9.26 6.28
N ILE A 7 0.88 -10.09 6.05
CA ILE A 7 0.12 -10.12 4.81
C ILE A 7 -1.33 -9.79 5.12
N VAL A 8 -1.92 -8.91 4.31
CA VAL A 8 -3.36 -8.67 4.26
C VAL A 8 -3.85 -8.96 2.86
N GLU A 9 -4.84 -9.84 2.78
CA GLU A 9 -5.61 -10.07 1.56
C GLU A 9 -6.76 -9.09 1.46
N THR A 10 -7.08 -8.76 0.23
CA THR A 10 -8.07 -7.76 -0.13
C THR A 10 -9.05 -8.44 -1.10
N ASP A 11 -10.37 -8.35 -0.84
CA ASP A 11 -11.42 -9.05 -1.60
C ASP A 11 -12.27 -8.12 -2.50
N THR A 12 -13.26 -8.64 -3.23
CA THR A 12 -14.04 -7.80 -4.15
C THR A 12 -14.98 -6.79 -3.47
N LYS A 13 -15.13 -6.82 -2.14
CA LYS A 13 -16.00 -5.89 -1.39
C LYS A 13 -15.31 -4.57 -1.01
N LEU A 14 -14.01 -4.45 -1.25
CA LEU A 14 -13.15 -3.36 -0.74
C LEU A 14 -13.44 -1.97 -1.29
N PHE A 15 -13.98 -1.87 -2.50
CA PHE A 15 -14.09 -0.59 -3.22
C PHE A 15 -15.47 0.04 -3.07
N SER A 16 -16.12 -0.17 -1.93
CA SER A 16 -17.32 0.57 -1.56
C SER A 16 -17.00 2.06 -1.33
N SER A 17 -18.02 2.92 -1.37
CA SER A 17 -17.89 4.39 -1.33
C SER A 17 -17.17 4.96 -0.11
N ALA A 18 -16.93 4.17 0.95
CA ALA A 18 -16.26 4.62 2.17
C ALA A 18 -14.74 4.34 2.18
N GLY A 19 -14.20 3.54 1.25
CA GLY A 19 -12.82 3.05 1.31
C GLY A 19 -12.61 2.05 2.45
N GLU A 20 -11.89 0.96 2.20
CA GLU A 20 -11.65 -0.05 3.23
C GLU A 20 -10.38 0.24 4.03
N VAL A 21 -10.46 0.11 5.35
CA VAL A 21 -9.31 0.23 6.25
C VAL A 21 -8.90 -1.16 6.75
N LYS A 22 -7.67 -1.55 6.44
CA LYS A 22 -7.02 -2.75 6.97
C LYS A 22 -5.99 -2.35 8.01
N THR A 23 -5.91 -3.08 9.12
CA THR A 23 -4.91 -2.84 10.17
C THR A 23 -3.99 -4.04 10.31
N ILE A 24 -2.68 -3.79 10.26
CA ILE A 24 -1.62 -4.77 10.50
C ILE A 24 -0.94 -4.43 11.82
N LYS A 25 -0.97 -5.36 12.77
CA LYS A 25 -0.28 -5.22 14.04
C LYS A 25 1.11 -5.86 13.98
N ILE A 26 2.15 -5.03 14.08
CA ILE A 26 3.55 -5.44 14.05
C ILE A 26 4.09 -5.39 15.48
N PRO A 27 4.33 -6.53 16.15
CA PRO A 27 4.98 -6.56 17.45
C PRO A 27 6.42 -6.04 17.37
N MET A 28 6.81 -5.24 18.37
CA MET A 28 8.15 -4.68 18.48
C MET A 28 9.02 -5.59 19.35
N TYR A 29 9.97 -6.28 18.73
CA TYR A 29 10.98 -7.10 19.41
C TYR A 29 12.37 -6.45 19.42
N ALA A 30 12.60 -5.54 18.49
CA ALA A 30 13.81 -4.76 18.32
C ALA A 30 13.45 -3.46 17.58
N HIS A 31 14.42 -2.56 17.44
CA HIS A 31 14.30 -1.36 16.63
C HIS A 31 13.93 -1.71 15.19
N VAL A 32 12.89 -1.07 14.61
CA VAL A 32 12.57 -1.19 13.18
C VAL A 32 13.15 0.03 12.46
N SER A 33 14.12 -0.21 11.59
CA SER A 33 14.80 0.85 10.83
C SER A 33 13.95 1.37 9.67
N LYS A 34 13.21 0.49 9.01
CA LYS A 34 12.31 0.80 7.90
C LYS A 34 11.27 -0.30 7.72
N MET A 35 10.21 -0.01 6.99
CA MET A 35 9.27 -1.04 6.53
C MET A 35 9.29 -1.09 5.00
N VAL A 36 9.29 -2.31 4.44
CA VAL A 36 9.09 -2.51 3.01
C VAL A 36 7.62 -2.87 2.79
N LEU A 37 6.95 -2.09 1.96
CA LEU A 37 5.58 -2.32 1.54
C LEU A 37 5.58 -2.88 0.12
N TYR A 38 4.84 -3.96 -0.08
CA TYR A 38 4.56 -4.54 -1.38
C TYR A 38 3.06 -4.50 -1.62
N GLY A 39 2.65 -3.97 -2.77
CA GLY A 39 1.29 -4.05 -3.28
C GLY A 39 1.24 -4.98 -4.49
N GLU A 40 0.25 -5.86 -4.54
CA GLU A 40 -0.07 -6.68 -5.70
C GLU A 40 -1.58 -6.64 -5.90
N PHE A 41 -2.05 -6.07 -7.02
CA PHE A 41 -3.48 -5.84 -7.25
C PHE A 41 -3.87 -6.22 -8.67
N THR A 42 -4.94 -6.98 -8.80
CA THR A 42 -5.45 -7.48 -10.09
C THR A 42 -6.71 -6.72 -10.47
N PHE A 43 -6.69 -6.13 -11.66
CA PHE A 43 -7.83 -5.47 -12.26
C PHE A 43 -8.17 -6.10 -13.61
N LYS A 44 -9.45 -6.08 -13.95
CA LYS A 44 -9.95 -6.33 -15.29
C LYS A 44 -10.35 -5.00 -15.93
N ASN A 45 -9.76 -4.71 -17.08
CA ASN A 45 -10.16 -3.60 -17.92
C ASN A 45 -11.50 -3.92 -18.60
N GLY A 46 -12.35 -2.92 -18.71
CA GLY A 46 -13.55 -3.00 -19.53
C GLY A 46 -13.23 -3.05 -21.02
N ASP A 47 -14.27 -3.30 -21.81
CA ASP A 47 -14.14 -3.58 -23.24
C ASP A 47 -14.10 -2.30 -24.10
N THR A 48 -14.32 -1.13 -23.52
CA THR A 48 -14.53 0.11 -24.29
C THR A 48 -13.38 1.10 -24.18
N SER A 49 -13.04 1.58 -22.98
CA SER A 49 -12.07 2.66 -22.78
C SER A 49 -11.55 2.68 -21.33
N PRO A 50 -10.79 1.65 -20.91
CA PRO A 50 -10.19 1.61 -19.58
C PRO A 50 -9.19 2.76 -19.41
N SER A 51 -9.24 3.43 -18.27
CA SER A 51 -8.28 4.46 -17.90
C SER A 51 -7.89 4.36 -16.43
N TYR A 52 -6.68 4.83 -16.11
CA TYR A 52 -6.15 4.89 -14.77
C TYR A 52 -5.70 6.32 -14.46
N ASN A 53 -5.98 6.78 -13.25
CA ASN A 53 -5.65 8.14 -12.82
C ASN A 53 -4.15 8.30 -12.50
N THR A 54 -3.71 9.55 -12.48
CA THR A 54 -2.31 9.90 -12.16
C THR A 54 -1.91 9.39 -10.78
N GLY A 55 -0.74 8.77 -10.70
CA GLY A 55 -0.23 8.17 -9.47
C GLY A 55 -0.52 6.67 -9.32
N PHE A 56 -1.20 6.05 -10.28
CA PHE A 56 -1.28 4.60 -10.38
C PHE A 56 0.11 3.96 -10.49
N PRO A 57 0.40 2.82 -9.81
CA PRO A 57 -0.50 2.01 -8.98
C PRO A 57 -0.58 2.45 -7.51
N PHE A 58 0.19 3.46 -7.09
CA PHE A 58 0.30 3.84 -5.68
C PHE A 58 -0.99 4.42 -5.09
N ILE A 59 -1.81 5.09 -5.91
CA ILE A 59 -3.12 5.63 -5.53
C ILE A 59 -4.17 4.57 -5.19
N ILE A 60 -3.91 3.28 -5.45
CA ILE A 60 -4.78 2.19 -4.94
C ILE A 60 -4.83 2.25 -3.41
N ILE A 61 -3.73 2.66 -2.79
CA ILE A 61 -3.71 3.03 -1.39
C ILE A 61 -4.11 4.50 -1.31
N ARG A 62 -5.14 4.82 -0.53
CA ARG A 62 -5.50 6.21 -0.26
C ARG A 62 -4.52 6.83 0.72
N LYS A 63 -4.30 6.16 1.85
CA LYS A 63 -3.31 6.56 2.85
C LYS A 63 -2.85 5.40 3.73
N ILE A 64 -1.67 5.56 4.30
CA ILE A 64 -1.10 4.70 5.33
C ILE A 64 -0.89 5.54 6.58
N THR A 65 -1.36 5.06 7.72
CA THR A 65 -1.13 5.68 9.02
C THR A 65 -0.46 4.68 9.95
N LEU A 66 0.62 5.09 10.59
CA LEU A 66 1.36 4.30 11.57
C LEU A 66 1.04 4.81 12.99
N TYR A 67 0.66 3.91 13.88
CA TYR A 67 0.43 4.22 15.29
C TYR A 67 1.35 3.39 16.21
N GLY A 68 1.97 4.04 17.20
CA GLY A 68 2.58 3.38 18.35
C GLY A 68 1.53 2.98 19.37
N ASN A 69 1.54 1.71 19.80
CA ASN A 69 0.56 1.13 20.74
C ASN A 69 -0.91 1.40 20.35
N GLY A 70 -1.19 1.56 19.06
CA GLY A 70 -2.53 1.78 18.50
C GLY A 70 -3.14 3.17 18.71
N ALA A 71 -2.46 4.07 19.42
CA ALA A 71 -3.01 5.39 19.78
C ALA A 71 -2.11 6.57 19.39
N ILE A 72 -0.79 6.40 19.37
CA ILE A 72 0.15 7.50 19.16
C ILE A 72 0.49 7.60 17.68
N PRO A 73 0.05 8.63 16.94
CA PRO A 73 0.36 8.76 15.52
C PRO A 73 1.85 9.00 15.31
N LEU A 74 2.47 8.23 14.42
CA LEU A 74 3.90 8.32 14.09
C LEU A 74 4.15 8.79 12.66
N LEU A 75 3.30 8.36 11.73
CA LEU A 75 3.39 8.70 10.31
C LEU A 75 1.98 8.71 9.72
N GLU A 76 1.70 9.67 8.84
CA GLU A 76 0.63 9.57 7.87
C GLU A 76 1.21 9.87 6.48
N LEU A 77 0.92 9.02 5.50
CA LEU A 77 1.42 9.17 4.14
C LEU A 77 0.32 8.82 3.14
N LYS A 78 0.07 9.70 2.16
CA LYS A 78 -0.89 9.43 1.08
C LYS A 78 -0.28 8.44 0.08
N GLY A 79 -1.13 7.66 -0.58
CA GLY A 79 -0.68 6.74 -1.63
C GLY A 79 0.10 7.42 -2.75
N SER A 80 -0.37 8.60 -3.17
CA SER A 80 0.28 9.43 -4.20
C SER A 80 1.74 9.75 -3.90
N ASP A 81 2.11 9.76 -2.61
CA ASP A 81 3.43 10.21 -2.14
C ASP A 81 4.37 9.04 -1.87
N LEU A 82 3.87 7.79 -1.89
CA LEU A 82 4.63 6.58 -1.57
C LEU A 82 5.89 6.43 -2.43
N LYS A 83 5.76 6.69 -3.74
CA LYS A 83 6.89 6.61 -4.68
C LYS A 83 7.97 7.62 -4.30
N ILE A 84 7.59 8.90 -4.19
CA ILE A 84 8.54 10.00 -3.97
C ILE A 84 9.24 9.84 -2.63
N VAL A 85 8.50 9.50 -1.56
CA VAL A 85 9.10 9.27 -0.23
C VAL A 85 10.06 8.08 -0.26
N SER A 86 9.70 6.99 -0.92
CA SER A 86 10.59 5.83 -1.04
C SER A 86 11.87 6.19 -1.80
N GLU A 87 11.76 6.87 -2.94
CA GLU A 87 12.91 7.29 -3.75
C GLU A 87 13.82 8.26 -2.99
N PHE A 88 13.22 9.18 -2.22
CA PHE A 88 13.98 10.09 -1.36
C PHE A 88 14.75 9.35 -0.27
N MET A 89 14.14 8.35 0.37
CA MET A 89 14.76 7.56 1.43
C MET A 89 15.89 6.65 0.93
N THR A 90 15.74 6.08 -0.26
CA THR A 90 16.68 5.09 -0.80
C THR A 90 17.71 5.69 -1.73
N GLY A 91 17.44 6.86 -2.30
CA GLY A 91 18.21 7.41 -3.43
C GLY A 91 18.09 6.55 -4.70
N GLN A 92 17.11 5.66 -4.78
CA GLN A 92 16.92 4.69 -5.86
C GLN A 92 15.51 4.77 -6.41
N SER A 93 15.37 4.66 -7.73
CA SER A 93 14.07 4.57 -8.41
C SER A 93 13.26 3.39 -7.90
N VAL A 94 11.95 3.60 -7.72
CA VAL A 94 11.03 2.54 -7.32
C VAL A 94 10.65 1.68 -8.52
N GLU A 95 10.65 0.36 -8.34
CA GLU A 95 10.11 -0.61 -9.29
C GLU A 95 8.59 -0.75 -9.12
N TYR A 96 7.86 -0.59 -10.22
CA TYR A 96 6.41 -0.74 -10.27
C TYR A 96 5.91 -1.05 -11.69
N ASP A 97 4.75 -1.70 -11.78
CA ASP A 97 4.06 -1.91 -13.05
C ASP A 97 3.26 -0.66 -13.41
N SER A 98 3.50 -0.13 -14.62
CA SER A 98 2.70 0.97 -15.16
C SER A 98 1.30 0.51 -15.54
N ALA A 99 0.36 1.45 -15.59
CA ALA A 99 -1.00 1.19 -16.06
C ALA A 99 -1.00 0.57 -17.48
N ASP A 100 -1.93 -0.35 -17.71
CA ASP A 100 -2.18 -0.98 -19.01
C ASP A 100 -3.65 -0.79 -19.34
N THR A 101 -3.93 -0.15 -20.48
CA THR A 101 -5.29 0.18 -20.94
C THR A 101 -5.76 -0.71 -22.08
N THR A 102 -5.16 -1.89 -22.25
CA THR A 102 -5.64 -2.89 -23.21
C THR A 102 -7.06 -3.34 -22.84
N ALA A 103 -8.03 -3.10 -23.73
CA ALA A 103 -9.43 -3.45 -23.51
C ALA A 103 -9.61 -4.95 -23.21
N GLY A 104 -10.48 -5.27 -22.25
CA GLY A 104 -10.81 -6.64 -21.84
C GLY A 104 -9.68 -7.40 -21.09
N ALA A 105 -8.48 -6.82 -20.99
CA ALA A 105 -7.33 -7.48 -20.35
C ALA A 105 -7.53 -7.60 -18.83
N THR A 106 -7.07 -8.72 -18.26
CA THR A 106 -6.91 -8.88 -16.81
C THR A 106 -5.42 -8.82 -16.49
N LYS A 107 -5.02 -7.88 -15.63
CA LYS A 107 -3.63 -7.57 -15.32
C LYS A 107 -3.43 -7.48 -13.83
N THR A 108 -2.28 -7.97 -13.37
CA THR A 108 -1.84 -7.84 -11.97
C THR A 108 -0.70 -6.83 -11.94
N TYR A 109 -0.90 -5.76 -11.17
CA TYR A 109 0.06 -4.67 -11.00
C TYR A 109 0.76 -4.80 -9.67
N LYS A 110 2.08 -4.62 -9.69
CA LYS A 110 2.95 -4.73 -8.52
C LYS A 110 3.68 -3.42 -8.28
N PHE A 111 3.92 -3.12 -7.01
CA PHE A 111 4.88 -2.09 -6.64
C PHE A 111 5.58 -2.46 -5.33
N ARG A 112 6.77 -1.89 -5.12
CA ARG A 112 7.55 -2.05 -3.90
C ARG A 112 8.08 -0.70 -3.43
N VAL A 113 7.73 -0.29 -2.22
CA VAL A 113 8.19 0.99 -1.63
C VAL A 113 8.76 0.79 -0.24
N ILE A 114 9.64 1.71 0.16
CA ILE A 114 10.16 1.82 1.51
C ILE A 114 9.37 2.89 2.26
N LEU A 115 8.86 2.54 3.43
CA LEU A 115 8.21 3.46 4.36
C LEU A 115 9.17 3.85 5.49
N PRO A 116 9.19 5.13 5.89
CA PRO A 116 9.93 5.58 7.06
C PRO A 116 9.30 5.05 8.35
N VAL A 117 10.14 4.76 9.33
CA VAL A 117 9.70 4.48 10.71
C VAL A 117 10.35 5.51 11.62
N PHE A 118 9.53 6.44 12.13
CA PHE A 118 10.02 7.50 13.01
C PHE A 118 10.32 6.98 14.41
N GLN A 119 11.38 7.53 15.00
CA GLN A 119 11.82 7.19 16.35
C GLN A 119 11.08 8.02 17.41
N PRO A 120 10.90 7.48 18.64
CA PRO A 120 11.38 6.18 19.11
C PRO A 120 10.32 5.07 18.94
N ALA A 121 10.32 4.36 17.82
CA ALA A 121 9.42 3.21 17.63
C ALA A 121 9.67 2.11 18.68
N THR A 122 10.90 2.02 19.20
CA THR A 122 11.31 1.11 20.29
C THR A 122 10.66 1.41 21.64
N ALA A 123 10.05 2.58 21.82
CA ALA A 123 9.28 2.90 23.02
C ALA A 123 7.90 2.22 23.03
N PHE A 124 7.47 1.63 21.92
CA PHE A 124 6.16 0.98 21.78
C PHE A 124 6.29 -0.54 21.79
N SER A 125 5.30 -1.23 22.33
CA SER A 125 5.21 -2.69 22.32
C SER A 125 4.78 -3.25 20.96
N TYR A 126 4.07 -2.44 20.18
CA TYR A 126 3.69 -2.76 18.81
C TYR A 126 3.42 -1.50 17.99
N LEU A 127 3.46 -1.67 16.67
CA LEU A 127 3.04 -0.68 15.69
C LEU A 127 1.76 -1.18 15.01
N ASP A 128 0.74 -0.34 14.94
CA ASP A 128 -0.44 -0.58 14.11
C ASP A 128 -0.26 0.19 12.79
N VAL A 129 -0.14 -0.55 11.69
CA VAL A 129 -0.15 0.01 10.34
C VAL A 129 -1.57 -0.05 9.79
N LYS A 130 -2.23 1.10 9.71
CA LYS A 130 -3.54 1.22 9.07
C LYS A 130 -3.34 1.59 7.61
N ILE A 131 -3.89 0.79 6.72
CA ILE A 131 -3.87 1.00 5.28
C ILE A 131 -5.30 1.23 4.84
N GLU A 132 -5.57 2.43 4.33
CA GLU A 132 -6.85 2.79 3.74
C GLU A 132 -6.74 2.66 2.22
N LEU A 133 -7.63 1.87 1.62
CA LEU A 133 -7.71 1.69 0.18
C LEU A 133 -8.58 2.77 -0.45
N GLU A 134 -8.22 3.17 -1.67
CA GLU A 134 -8.94 4.18 -2.44
C GLU A 134 -10.19 3.57 -3.10
N THR A 135 -11.14 4.39 -3.52
CA THR A 135 -12.33 3.95 -4.26
C THR A 135 -12.02 3.71 -5.74
N LEU A 136 -12.75 2.79 -6.40
CA LEU A 136 -12.53 2.47 -7.82
C LEU A 136 -12.60 3.72 -8.73
N SER A 137 -13.55 4.62 -8.47
CA SER A 137 -13.72 5.86 -9.24
C SER A 137 -12.54 6.83 -9.13
N ASN A 138 -11.79 6.76 -8.02
CA ASN A 138 -10.59 7.56 -7.81
C ASN A 138 -9.33 6.87 -8.38
N ILE A 139 -9.39 5.57 -8.63
CA ILE A 139 -8.29 4.80 -9.25
C ILE A 139 -8.35 4.92 -10.77
N GLY A 140 -9.54 4.89 -11.38
CA GLY A 140 -9.70 4.93 -12.82
C GLY A 140 -11.16 4.80 -13.28
N SER A 141 -11.35 4.58 -14.58
CA SER A 141 -12.65 4.40 -15.22
C SER A 141 -12.67 3.17 -16.10
N ASP A 142 -13.84 2.52 -16.24
CA ASP A 142 -14.01 1.29 -17.03
C ASP A 142 -13.02 0.19 -16.61
N ILE A 143 -12.86 0.04 -15.28
CA ILE A 143 -12.03 -0.99 -14.65
C ILE A 143 -12.82 -1.67 -13.53
N THR A 144 -12.54 -2.96 -13.31
CA THR A 144 -13.10 -3.75 -12.21
C THR A 144 -11.97 -4.34 -11.40
N PHE A 145 -12.08 -4.26 -10.07
CA PHE A 145 -11.13 -4.94 -9.19
C PHE A 145 -11.48 -6.42 -9.03
N ASN A 146 -10.48 -7.29 -9.13
CA ASN A 146 -10.65 -8.73 -8.91
C ASN A 146 -10.11 -9.19 -7.56
N SER A 147 -8.85 -8.87 -7.25
CA SER A 147 -8.16 -9.36 -6.06
C SER A 147 -6.94 -8.51 -5.74
N GLY A 148 -6.46 -8.57 -4.50
CA GLY A 148 -5.21 -7.91 -4.15
C GLY A 148 -4.64 -8.37 -2.84
N LYS A 149 -3.37 -8.04 -2.64
CA LYS A 149 -2.58 -8.40 -1.48
C LYS A 149 -1.63 -7.27 -1.15
N ILE A 150 -1.57 -6.96 0.14
CA ILE A 150 -0.57 -6.05 0.69
C ILE A 150 0.31 -6.83 1.64
N LYS A 151 1.62 -6.65 1.50
CA LYS A 151 2.62 -7.23 2.39
C LYS A 151 3.47 -6.12 3.00
N ILE A 152 3.63 -6.17 4.32
CA ILE A 152 4.57 -5.34 5.06
C ILE A 152 5.67 -6.23 5.63
N LEU A 153 6.90 -5.80 5.41
CA LEU A 153 8.10 -6.40 5.97
C LEU A 153 8.86 -5.36 6.81
N PRO A 154 8.78 -5.42 8.16
CA PRO A 154 9.65 -4.61 9.00
C PRO A 154 11.09 -5.10 8.90
N VAL A 155 12.02 -4.16 8.77
CA VAL A 155 13.47 -4.41 8.79
C VAL A 155 13.99 -3.94 10.14
N TYR A 156 14.42 -4.89 10.97
CA TYR A 156 15.03 -4.59 12.27
C TYR A 156 16.49 -4.14 12.15
#